data_AF-A0A7U2F9E1-F1
#
_entry.id   AF-A0A7U2F9E1-F1
#
_cell.length_a   1.000
_cell.length_b   1.000
_cell.length_c   1.000
_cell.angle_alpha   90.00
_cell.angle_beta   90.00
_cell.angle_gamma   90.00
#
_symmetry.space_group_name_H-M   'P 1'
#
loop_
_entity.id
_entity.type
_entity.pdbx_description
1 polymer ?
#
loop_
_entity_poly.entity_id
_entity_poly.type
_entity_poly.pdbx_seq_one_letter_code
_entity_poly.pdbx_strand_id
1 'polypeptide(L)'
;MALPTPTIDLLLNLIDTRPQAILTSLAQHPQLASARDAHGYSLVHAAASYNQLEVLRDLVQKHSANVNILDEDGETPLFACEKADVAKCLVEELGADSSIRNEEGKTAEEKIGEEEGEANEVYQYLKSSRTGGAPASAGEVETADVHPPPPLPDGLNVEMGTMSEEAAGDAPDPEIRRRIEELAARPDYESEEVQRQLRELVQDVVSGMGGEQDGRSVRRRVD
;
A
#
# COMPACT_ATOMS: atom_id res chain seq x y z
N MET A 1 49.69 -6.17 -10.90
CA MET A 1 48.80 -7.35 -10.80
C MET A 1 47.39 -6.79 -10.73
N ALA A 2 46.54 -7.06 -11.72
CA ALA A 2 45.13 -6.68 -11.63
C ALA A 2 44.50 -7.53 -10.52
N LEU A 3 43.94 -6.89 -9.49
CA LEU A 3 43.15 -7.59 -8.50
C LEU A 3 41.95 -8.23 -9.22
N PRO A 4 41.54 -9.46 -8.83
CA PRO A 4 40.35 -10.07 -9.39
C PRO A 4 39.15 -9.14 -9.19
N THR A 5 38.29 -9.02 -10.21
CA THR A 5 37.07 -8.21 -10.14
C THR A 5 36.24 -8.70 -8.95
N PRO A 6 35.94 -7.85 -7.95
CA PRO A 6 35.13 -8.27 -6.81
C PRO A 6 33.74 -8.65 -7.31
N THR A 7 33.22 -9.78 -6.81
CA THR A 7 31.85 -10.21 -7.08
C THR A 7 30.88 -9.48 -6.15
N ILE A 8 29.60 -9.42 -6.55
CA ILE A 8 28.54 -8.84 -5.72
C ILE A 8 28.45 -9.56 -4.36
N ASP A 9 28.53 -10.89 -4.34
CA ASP A 9 28.49 -11.71 -3.12
C ASP A 9 29.62 -11.36 -2.15
N LEU A 10 30.81 -11.04 -2.67
CA LEU A 10 31.93 -10.63 -1.84
C LEU A 10 31.65 -9.27 -1.20
N LEU A 11 31.08 -8.33 -1.96
CA LEU A 11 30.75 -7.00 -1.43
C LEU A 11 29.61 -7.06 -0.41
N LEU A 12 28.59 -7.89 -0.65
CA LEU A 12 27.50 -8.12 0.29
C LEU A 12 28.03 -8.66 1.63
N ASN A 13 28.97 -9.61 1.61
CA ASN A 13 29.61 -10.14 2.83
C ASN A 13 30.57 -9.16 3.53
N LEU A 14 30.92 -8.04 2.90
CA LEU A 14 31.83 -7.04 3.48
C LEU A 14 31.10 -5.83 4.05
N ILE A 15 29.77 -5.78 3.93
CA ILE A 15 28.96 -4.62 4.32
C ILE A 15 29.02 -4.37 5.84
N ASP A 16 29.08 -5.43 6.64
CA ASP A 16 29.12 -5.40 8.09
C ASP A 16 30.56 -5.18 8.61
N THR A 17 31.54 -5.81 7.96
CA THR A 17 32.94 -5.82 8.44
C THR A 17 33.79 -4.68 7.88
N ARG A 18 33.58 -4.28 6.62
CA ARG A 18 34.44 -3.32 5.89
C ARG A 18 33.67 -2.46 4.87
N PRO A 19 32.80 -1.54 5.30
CA PRO A 19 32.06 -0.64 4.40
C PRO A 19 32.98 0.22 3.50
N GLN A 20 34.16 0.62 4.00
CA GLN A 20 35.14 1.39 3.22
C GLN A 20 35.74 0.61 2.04
N ALA A 21 35.87 -0.72 2.16
CA ALA A 21 36.34 -1.57 1.08
C ALA A 21 35.31 -1.63 -0.06
N ILE A 22 34.02 -1.53 0.27
CA ILE A 22 32.94 -1.46 -0.71
C ILE A 22 33.04 -0.16 -1.50
N LEU A 23 33.14 0.99 -0.84
CA LEU A 23 33.31 2.29 -1.52
C LEU A 23 34.54 2.31 -2.44
N THR A 24 35.64 1.74 -2.00
CA THR A 24 36.87 1.61 -2.79
C THR A 24 36.68 0.69 -4.01
N SER A 25 35.89 -0.37 -3.86
CA SER A 25 35.57 -1.30 -4.94
C SER A 25 34.60 -0.69 -5.94
N LEU A 26 33.60 0.06 -5.48
CA LEU A 26 32.63 0.79 -6.31
C LEU A 26 33.30 1.92 -7.10
N ALA A 27 34.31 2.58 -6.54
CA ALA A 27 35.11 3.58 -7.26
C ALA A 27 35.86 2.97 -8.46
N GLN A 28 36.28 1.71 -8.35
CA GLN A 28 36.96 0.99 -9.44
C GLN A 28 35.98 0.28 -10.38
N HIS A 29 34.83 -0.14 -9.86
CA HIS A 29 33.83 -0.94 -10.56
C HIS A 29 32.41 -0.40 -10.26
N PRO A 30 32.02 0.75 -10.84
CA PRO A 30 30.74 1.39 -10.55
C PRO A 30 29.53 0.54 -10.96
N GLN A 31 29.70 -0.40 -11.90
CA GLN A 31 28.65 -1.34 -12.29
C GLN A 31 28.17 -2.25 -11.15
N LEU A 32 28.98 -2.43 -10.10
CA LEU A 32 28.61 -3.25 -8.95
C LEU A 32 27.55 -2.59 -8.06
N ALA A 33 27.37 -1.27 -8.13
CA ALA A 33 26.35 -0.56 -7.35
C ALA A 33 24.92 -0.99 -7.73
N SER A 34 24.71 -1.34 -9.00
CA SER A 34 23.45 -1.86 -9.55
C SER A 34 23.43 -3.39 -9.64
N ALA A 35 24.52 -4.06 -9.25
CA ALA A 35 24.57 -5.52 -9.33
C ALA A 35 23.67 -6.13 -8.24
N ARG A 36 23.17 -7.32 -8.57
CA ARG A 36 22.34 -8.14 -7.70
C ARG A 36 22.95 -9.53 -7.62
N ASP A 37 22.78 -10.19 -6.49
CA ASP A 37 23.16 -11.59 -6.34
C ASP A 37 22.13 -12.53 -7.02
N ALA A 38 22.24 -13.83 -6.76
CA ALA A 38 21.32 -14.83 -7.32
C ALA A 38 19.85 -14.66 -6.87
N HIS A 39 19.63 -14.00 -5.74
CA HIS A 39 18.34 -13.74 -5.11
C HIS A 39 17.79 -12.35 -5.47
N GLY A 40 18.44 -11.62 -6.37
CA GLY A 40 18.05 -10.23 -6.64
C GLY A 40 18.50 -9.25 -5.55
N TYR A 41 19.19 -9.73 -4.51
CA TYR A 41 19.63 -8.94 -3.38
C TYR A 41 20.77 -8.01 -3.80
N SER A 42 20.71 -6.76 -3.36
CA SER A 42 21.58 -5.69 -3.86
C SER A 42 22.38 -5.05 -2.73
N LEU A 43 23.41 -4.27 -3.08
CA LEU A 43 24.15 -3.52 -2.07
C LEU A 43 23.27 -2.51 -1.32
N VAL A 44 22.19 -2.02 -1.94
CA VAL A 44 21.25 -1.11 -1.28
C VAL A 44 20.42 -1.85 -0.24
N HIS A 45 19.98 -3.08 -0.53
CA HIS A 45 19.31 -3.95 0.45
C HIS A 45 20.22 -4.23 1.65
N ALA A 46 21.46 -4.64 1.39
CA ALA A 46 22.44 -4.90 2.44
C ALA A 46 22.76 -3.66 3.28
N ALA A 47 22.98 -2.50 2.64
CA ALA A 47 23.26 -1.26 3.35
C ALA A 47 22.09 -0.83 4.24
N ALA A 48 20.85 -1.09 3.83
CA ALA A 48 19.67 -0.82 4.63
C ALA A 48 19.58 -1.75 5.86
N SER A 49 19.82 -3.06 5.66
CA SER A 49 19.84 -4.05 6.74
C SER A 49 20.91 -3.76 7.78
N TYR A 50 22.16 -3.53 7.35
CA TYR A 50 23.29 -3.31 8.28
C TYR A 50 23.44 -1.87 8.77
N ASN A 51 22.42 -1.01 8.62
CA ASN A 51 22.44 0.40 9.04
C ASN A 51 23.66 1.18 8.50
N GLN A 52 24.07 0.92 7.26
CA GLN A 52 25.23 1.56 6.64
C GLN A 52 24.83 2.83 5.87
N LEU A 53 24.41 3.87 6.60
CA LEU A 53 23.92 5.13 6.03
C LEU A 53 24.91 5.77 5.05
N GLU A 54 26.21 5.75 5.35
CA GLU A 54 27.25 6.30 4.47
C GLU A 54 27.31 5.55 3.13
N VAL A 55 27.26 4.21 3.17
CA VAL A 55 27.27 3.38 1.97
C VAL A 55 25.98 3.58 1.17
N LEU A 56 24.83 3.69 1.84
CA LEU A 56 23.53 3.95 1.25
C LEU A 56 23.51 5.27 0.45
N ARG A 57 23.97 6.35 1.08
CA ARG A 57 24.09 7.67 0.43
C ARG A 57 25.03 7.62 -0.77
N ASP A 58 26.19 6.99 -0.64
CA ASP A 58 27.15 6.87 -1.75
C ASP A 58 26.58 6.06 -2.92
N LEU A 59 25.93 4.93 -2.65
CA LEU A 59 25.31 4.08 -3.67
C LEU A 59 24.27 4.85 -4.50
N VAL A 60 23.36 5.57 -3.84
CA VAL A 60 22.27 6.26 -4.53
C VAL A 60 22.75 7.58 -5.14
N GLN A 61 23.47 8.42 -4.38
CA GLN A 61 23.83 9.76 -4.81
C GLN A 61 25.02 9.80 -5.78
N LYS A 62 26.03 8.94 -5.59
CA LYS A 62 27.23 8.93 -6.43
C LYS A 62 27.16 7.91 -7.55
N HIS A 63 26.55 6.75 -7.28
CA HIS A 63 26.48 5.66 -8.25
C HIS A 63 25.10 5.48 -8.89
N SER A 64 24.13 6.34 -8.55
CA SER A 64 22.77 6.30 -9.10
C SER A 64 22.11 4.92 -8.98
N ALA A 65 22.41 4.20 -7.90
CA ALA A 65 21.76 2.94 -7.60
C ALA A 65 20.26 3.17 -7.38
N ASN A 66 19.43 2.25 -7.89
CA ASN A 66 17.99 2.33 -7.71
C ASN A 66 17.65 2.03 -6.24
N VAL A 67 17.05 3.00 -5.56
CA VAL A 67 16.61 2.88 -4.16
C VAL A 67 15.35 2.00 -4.01
N ASN A 68 14.59 1.83 -5.10
CA ASN A 68 13.39 1.00 -5.18
C ASN A 68 13.65 -0.32 -5.92
N ILE A 69 14.89 -0.81 -5.85
CA ILE A 69 15.26 -2.09 -6.47
C ILE A 69 14.50 -3.23 -5.78
N LEU A 70 14.03 -4.20 -6.55
CA LEU A 70 13.31 -5.36 -6.04
C LEU A 70 14.23 -6.59 -5.99
N ASP A 71 14.16 -7.29 -4.87
CA ASP A 71 14.74 -8.62 -4.65
C ASP A 71 13.78 -9.74 -5.15
N GLU A 72 14.10 -11.02 -4.94
CA GLU A 72 13.25 -12.15 -5.37
C GLU A 72 11.86 -12.18 -4.74
N ASP A 73 11.72 -11.73 -3.50
CA ASP A 73 10.44 -11.66 -2.79
C ASP A 73 9.66 -10.38 -3.17
N GLY A 74 10.16 -9.61 -4.14
CA GLY A 74 9.60 -8.32 -4.52
C GLY A 74 9.84 -7.24 -3.46
N GLU A 75 10.76 -7.46 -2.54
CA GLU A 75 11.05 -6.53 -1.47
C GLU A 75 11.98 -5.40 -1.92
N THR A 76 11.71 -4.19 -1.46
CA THR A 76 12.61 -3.04 -1.63
C THR A 76 13.59 -2.94 -0.45
N PRO A 77 14.68 -2.16 -0.55
CA PRO A 77 15.57 -1.89 0.58
C PRO A 77 14.88 -1.37 1.84
N LEU A 78 13.68 -0.78 1.70
CA LEU A 78 12.89 -0.31 2.83
C LEU A 78 12.35 -1.46 3.71
N PHE A 79 12.08 -2.64 3.13
CA PHE A 79 11.65 -3.84 3.86
C PHE A 79 12.75 -4.38 4.77
N ALA A 80 14.01 -4.27 4.32
CA ALA A 80 15.17 -4.76 5.06
C ALA A 80 15.64 -3.83 6.18
N CYS A 81 14.96 -2.71 6.45
CA CYS A 81 15.41 -1.73 7.43
C CYS A 81 15.20 -2.19 8.88
N GLU A 82 16.28 -2.23 9.67
CA GLU A 82 16.19 -2.52 11.11
C GLU A 82 16.03 -1.25 11.98
N LYS A 83 16.39 -0.07 11.44
CA LYS A 83 16.44 1.20 12.20
C LYS A 83 15.62 2.29 11.54
N ALA A 84 14.88 3.04 12.35
CA ALA A 84 14.07 4.16 11.87
C ALA A 84 14.93 5.25 11.20
N ASP A 85 16.19 5.41 11.62
CA ASP A 85 17.11 6.37 10.99
C ASP A 85 17.47 5.98 9.54
N VAL A 86 17.55 4.69 9.24
CA VAL A 86 17.75 4.18 7.87
C VAL A 86 16.52 4.41 7.04
N ALA A 87 15.34 4.08 7.58
CA ALA A 87 14.08 4.32 6.88
C ALA A 87 13.85 5.81 6.58
N LYS A 88 14.20 6.70 7.52
CA LYS A 88 14.22 8.16 7.31
C LYS A 88 15.16 8.56 6.18
N CYS A 89 16.39 8.07 6.21
CA CYS A 89 17.37 8.35 5.15
C CYS A 89 16.85 7.89 3.78
N LEU A 90 16.32 6.68 3.69
CA LEU A 90 15.75 6.13 2.46
C LEU A 90 14.59 6.98 1.94
N VAL A 91 13.60 7.29 2.77
CA VAL A 91 12.39 8.00 2.35
C VAL A 91 12.63 9.50 2.12
N GLU A 92 13.28 10.18 3.07
CA GLU A 92 13.43 11.64 3.06
C GLU A 92 14.63 12.12 2.24
N GLU A 93 15.77 11.40 2.31
CA GLU A 93 16.99 11.83 1.61
C GLU A 93 17.16 11.17 0.24
N LEU A 94 16.78 9.90 0.11
CA LEU A 94 17.06 9.10 -1.09
C LEU A 94 15.82 8.89 -1.98
N GLY A 95 14.63 9.28 -1.51
CA GLY A 95 13.39 9.23 -2.28
C GLY A 95 12.84 7.81 -2.48
N ALA A 96 12.98 6.93 -1.49
CA ALA A 96 12.41 5.59 -1.51
C ALA A 96 10.88 5.63 -1.44
N ASP A 97 10.23 4.83 -2.29
CA ASP A 97 8.78 4.72 -2.36
C ASP A 97 8.26 3.70 -1.33
N SER A 98 7.73 4.20 -0.21
CA SER A 98 7.15 3.36 0.86
C SER A 98 5.81 2.71 0.49
N SER A 99 5.26 3.02 -0.68
CA SER A 99 4.00 2.45 -1.19
C SER A 99 4.18 1.19 -2.01
N ILE A 100 5.42 0.80 -2.32
CA ILE A 100 5.71 -0.43 -3.06
C ILE A 100 5.32 -1.65 -2.23
N ARG A 101 4.70 -2.61 -2.90
CA ARG A 101 4.27 -3.89 -2.32
C ARG A 101 5.15 -5.02 -2.80
N ASN A 102 5.49 -5.92 -1.89
CA ASN A 102 6.22 -7.15 -2.19
C ASN A 102 5.32 -8.20 -2.86
N GLU A 103 5.83 -9.41 -3.12
CA GLU A 103 5.05 -10.49 -3.74
C GLU A 103 3.86 -10.96 -2.89
N GLU A 104 3.92 -10.77 -1.56
CA GLU A 104 2.77 -11.01 -0.66
C GLU A 104 1.70 -9.91 -0.76
N GLY A 105 1.94 -8.84 -1.53
CA GLY A 105 1.03 -7.70 -1.67
C GLY A 105 1.06 -6.72 -0.50
N LYS A 106 2.10 -6.80 0.35
CA LYS A 106 2.28 -6.00 1.57
C LYS A 106 3.29 -4.89 1.36
N THR A 107 3.07 -3.73 1.94
CA THR A 107 4.10 -2.68 2.01
C THR A 107 5.13 -2.97 3.10
N ALA A 108 6.26 -2.27 3.07
CA ALA A 108 7.30 -2.40 4.10
C ALA A 108 6.76 -2.15 5.52
N GLU A 109 5.84 -1.19 5.68
CA GLU A 109 5.16 -0.95 6.96
C GLU A 109 4.37 -2.17 7.43
N GLU A 110 3.55 -2.76 6.56
CA GLU A 110 2.68 -3.90 6.89
C GLU A 110 3.51 -5.13 7.26
N LYS A 111 4.51 -5.47 6.44
CA LYS A 111 5.41 -6.61 6.65
C LYS A 111 6.17 -6.49 7.97
N ILE A 112 6.80 -5.34 8.24
CA ILE A 112 7.53 -5.10 9.50
C ILE A 112 6.57 -5.15 10.69
N GLY A 113 5.35 -4.61 10.56
CA GLY A 113 4.34 -4.66 11.61
C GLY A 113 3.88 -6.09 11.94
N GLU A 114 3.83 -6.99 10.96
CA GLU A 114 3.48 -8.40 11.15
C GLU A 114 4.62 -9.23 11.78
N GLU A 115 5.87 -9.00 11.37
CA GLU A 115 7.02 -9.80 11.84
C GLU A 115 7.58 -9.29 13.17
N GLU A 116 7.83 -7.99 13.28
CA GLU A 116 8.50 -7.36 14.42
C GLU A 116 7.50 -6.75 15.42
N GLY A 117 6.25 -6.57 14.99
CA GLY A 117 5.19 -5.98 15.79
C GLY A 117 5.20 -4.45 15.81
N GLU A 118 4.15 -3.88 16.42
CA GLU A 118 3.94 -2.43 16.48
C GLU A 118 4.97 -1.68 17.34
N ALA A 119 5.79 -2.39 18.10
CA ALA A 119 6.87 -1.78 18.88
C ALA A 119 8.08 -1.40 18.02
N ASN A 120 8.16 -1.88 16.77
CA ASN A 120 9.28 -1.60 15.90
C ASN A 120 9.33 -0.12 15.51
N GLU A 121 10.49 0.50 15.65
CA GLU A 121 10.70 1.93 15.39
C GLU A 121 10.50 2.29 13.91
N VAL A 122 10.85 1.39 12.99
CA VAL A 122 10.67 1.57 11.54
C VAL A 122 9.19 1.56 11.20
N TYR A 123 8.43 0.60 11.72
CA TYR A 123 6.98 0.56 11.55
C TYR A 123 6.32 1.86 12.03
N GLN A 124 6.65 2.32 13.24
CA GLN A 124 6.09 3.55 13.79
C GLN A 124 6.43 4.77 12.93
N TYR A 125 7.66 4.82 12.40
CA TYR A 125 8.08 5.88 11.50
C TYR A 125 7.29 5.87 10.19
N LEU A 126 7.19 4.72 9.51
CA LEU A 126 6.48 4.58 8.23
C LEU A 126 4.97 4.87 8.40
N LYS A 127 4.36 4.38 9.48
CA LYS A 127 2.98 4.68 9.85
C LYS A 127 2.75 6.18 10.10
N SER A 128 3.69 6.81 10.80
CA SER A 128 3.63 8.25 11.07
C SER A 128 3.83 9.09 9.81
N SER A 129 4.73 8.67 8.91
CA SER A 129 4.98 9.39 7.65
C SER A 129 3.80 9.29 6.68
N ARG A 130 3.06 8.18 6.70
CA ARG A 130 1.80 8.01 5.95
C ARG A 130 0.65 8.86 6.50
N THR A 131 0.56 9.01 7.82
CA THR A 131 -0.54 9.76 8.47
C THR A 131 -0.30 11.27 8.57
N GLY A 132 0.96 11.73 8.45
CA GLY A 132 1.34 13.14 8.46
C GLY A 132 1.22 13.87 7.12
N GLY A 133 1.03 13.15 6.01
CA GLY A 133 0.75 13.71 4.69
C GLY A 133 -0.74 13.70 4.40
N ALA A 134 -1.31 14.86 4.03
CA ALA A 134 -2.71 14.99 3.60
C ALA A 134 -3.11 13.92 2.55
N PRO A 135 -4.40 13.52 2.51
CA PRO A 135 -4.88 12.47 1.63
C PRO A 135 -4.84 12.97 0.18
N ALA A 136 -3.80 12.60 -0.55
CA ALA A 136 -3.72 12.83 -1.98
C ALA A 136 -3.58 11.49 -2.68
N SER A 137 -4.60 11.21 -3.49
CA SER A 137 -4.64 10.14 -4.48
C SER A 137 -4.79 8.73 -3.91
N ALA A 138 -6.05 8.32 -3.76
CA ALA A 138 -6.45 6.99 -4.20
C ALA A 138 -5.97 6.84 -5.67
N GLY A 139 -4.76 6.31 -5.83
CA GLY A 139 -4.24 5.88 -7.10
C GLY A 139 -4.98 4.61 -7.48
N GLU A 140 -5.90 4.78 -8.41
CA GLU A 140 -6.52 3.72 -9.18
C GLU A 140 -5.53 2.62 -9.55
N VAL A 141 -5.98 1.41 -9.28
CA VAL A 141 -5.55 0.16 -9.89
C VAL A 141 -5.44 0.31 -11.42
N GLU A 142 -4.23 0.43 -11.95
CA GLU A 142 -3.96 0.14 -13.36
C GLU A 142 -3.49 -1.30 -13.52
N THR A 143 -4.47 -2.19 -13.73
CA THR A 143 -4.27 -3.40 -14.53
C THR A 143 -3.98 -2.97 -15.97
N ALA A 144 -2.78 -3.28 -16.47
CA ALA A 144 -2.48 -3.18 -17.88
C ALA A 144 -3.41 -4.11 -18.68
N ASP A 145 -4.26 -3.52 -19.54
CA ASP A 145 -4.68 -4.00 -20.87
C ASP A 145 -6.01 -3.29 -21.26
N VAL A 146 -5.93 -2.26 -22.11
CA VAL A 146 -6.82 -1.94 -23.26
C VAL A 146 -6.65 -0.45 -23.67
N HIS A 147 -6.34 -0.29 -24.95
CA HIS A 147 -6.21 0.92 -25.79
C HIS A 147 -7.06 2.16 -25.40
N PRO A 148 -6.51 3.40 -25.42
CA PRO A 148 -7.29 4.61 -25.16
C PRO A 148 -8.23 4.96 -26.34
N PRO A 149 -9.51 5.31 -26.12
CA PRO A 149 -10.35 5.87 -27.18
C PRO A 149 -10.08 7.38 -27.37
N PRO A 150 -10.36 7.94 -28.58
CA PRO A 150 -10.03 9.32 -28.94
C PRO A 150 -10.97 10.35 -28.26
N PRO A 151 -10.55 11.63 -28.14
CA PRO A 151 -11.37 12.66 -27.53
C PRO A 151 -12.56 13.07 -28.42
N LEU A 152 -13.69 13.37 -27.78
CA LEU A 152 -14.93 13.83 -28.42
C LEU A 152 -14.81 15.30 -28.90
N PRO A 153 -15.48 15.67 -30.01
CA PRO A 153 -15.48 17.04 -30.54
C PRO A 153 -16.37 18.00 -29.75
N ASP A 154 -15.96 19.27 -29.72
CA ASP A 154 -16.63 20.40 -29.04
C ASP A 154 -18.11 20.57 -29.42
N GLY A 155 -18.98 20.64 -28.41
CA GLY A 155 -20.36 21.12 -28.60
C GLY A 155 -21.47 20.56 -27.68
N LEU A 156 -21.18 19.81 -26.62
CA LEU A 156 -22.21 19.29 -25.70
C LEU A 156 -22.11 19.93 -24.31
N ASN A 157 -23.10 20.77 -24.00
CA ASN A 157 -23.28 21.43 -22.71
C ASN A 157 -23.88 20.42 -21.71
N VAL A 158 -23.06 19.88 -20.79
CA VAL A 158 -23.57 19.13 -19.63
C VAL A 158 -23.68 20.11 -18.48
N GLU A 159 -24.92 20.45 -18.14
CA GLU A 159 -25.27 21.36 -17.06
C GLU A 159 -24.83 20.77 -15.71
N MET A 160 -23.91 21.48 -15.06
CA MET A 160 -23.50 21.30 -13.66
C MET A 160 -24.72 21.47 -12.76
N GLY A 161 -25.35 20.36 -12.36
CA GLY A 161 -26.26 20.31 -11.22
C GLY A 161 -25.47 20.01 -9.96
N THR A 162 -25.14 21.04 -9.19
CA THR A 162 -24.73 20.90 -7.79
C THR A 162 -25.91 20.33 -7.00
N MET A 163 -25.91 19.02 -6.75
CA MET A 163 -26.82 18.41 -5.77
C MET A 163 -26.15 18.49 -4.40
N SER A 164 -26.71 19.32 -3.53
CA SER A 164 -26.32 19.51 -2.13
C SER A 164 -26.40 18.20 -1.32
N GLU A 165 -25.55 18.12 -0.29
CA GLU A 165 -25.61 17.13 0.81
C GLU A 165 -26.89 17.28 1.64
N GLU A 166 -28.06 16.99 1.08
CA GLU A 166 -29.31 16.84 1.84
C GLU A 166 -30.17 15.72 1.25
N ALA A 167 -29.67 14.50 1.31
CA ALA A 167 -30.48 13.29 1.23
C ALA A 167 -29.81 12.20 2.09
N ALA A 168 -29.71 12.46 3.39
CA ALA A 168 -29.63 11.39 4.36
C ALA A 168 -30.89 10.53 4.16
N GLY A 169 -30.73 9.40 3.47
CA GLY A 169 -31.76 8.37 3.40
C GLY A 169 -32.20 8.03 4.82
N ASP A 170 -33.51 7.96 5.01
CA ASP A 170 -34.16 7.71 6.29
C ASP A 170 -33.43 6.58 7.04
N ALA A 171 -33.04 6.84 8.28
CA ALA A 171 -32.32 5.86 9.07
C ALA A 171 -33.19 4.60 9.20
N PRO A 172 -32.66 3.38 8.93
CA PRO A 172 -33.45 2.16 9.05
C PRO A 172 -34.09 2.08 10.43
N ASP A 173 -35.35 1.62 10.45
CA ASP A 173 -36.22 1.61 11.62
C ASP A 173 -35.45 1.21 12.89
N PRO A 174 -35.58 1.99 13.99
CA PRO A 174 -34.81 1.76 15.21
C PRO A 174 -35.09 0.39 15.83
N GLU A 175 -36.24 -0.22 15.51
CA GLU A 175 -36.59 -1.57 15.92
C GLU A 175 -35.76 -2.64 15.21
N ILE A 176 -35.46 -2.46 13.92
CA ILE A 176 -34.67 -3.40 13.13
C ILE A 176 -33.20 -3.37 13.56
N ARG A 177 -32.64 -2.17 13.78
CA ARG A 177 -31.28 -2.00 14.33
C ARG A 177 -31.12 -2.70 15.69
N ARG A 178 -32.11 -2.52 16.58
CA ARG A 178 -32.13 -3.17 17.90
C ARG A 178 -32.19 -4.69 17.80
N ARG A 179 -32.93 -5.23 16.82
CA ARG A 179 -33.05 -6.68 16.60
C ARG A 179 -31.75 -7.29 16.07
N ILE A 180 -31.06 -6.60 15.17
CA ILE A 180 -29.75 -6.98 14.62
C ILE A 180 -28.70 -7.02 15.75
N GLU A 181 -28.67 -5.99 16.60
CA GLU A 181 -27.72 -5.91 17.72
C GLU A 181 -27.99 -6.97 18.79
N GLU A 182 -29.26 -7.27 19.09
CA GLU A 182 -29.65 -8.33 20.02
C GLU A 182 -29.22 -9.72 19.52
N LEU A 183 -29.36 -10.00 18.23
CA LEU A 183 -28.92 -11.26 17.62
C LEU A 183 -27.38 -11.36 17.55
N ALA A 184 -26.70 -10.24 17.31
CA ALA A 184 -25.24 -10.16 17.30
C ALA A 184 -24.61 -10.34 18.69
N ALA A 185 -25.32 -9.98 19.75
CA ALA A 185 -24.85 -10.07 21.15
C ALA A 185 -25.09 -11.43 21.82
N ARG A 186 -25.75 -12.39 21.14
CA ARG A 186 -26.00 -13.73 21.72
C ARG A 186 -24.73 -14.59 21.67
N PRO A 187 -24.45 -15.39 22.71
CA PRO A 187 -23.29 -16.30 22.72
C PRO A 187 -23.39 -17.41 21.67
N ASP A 188 -24.60 -17.67 21.14
CA ASP A 188 -24.88 -18.62 20.05
C ASP A 188 -24.90 -17.94 18.67
N TYR A 189 -24.19 -16.82 18.48
CA TYR A 189 -24.13 -16.07 17.22
C TYR A 189 -23.76 -16.93 16.00
N GLU A 190 -22.89 -17.92 16.20
CA GLU A 190 -22.43 -18.85 15.15
C GLU A 190 -23.44 -19.94 14.82
N SER A 191 -24.55 -20.04 15.56
CA SER A 191 -25.60 -21.02 15.28
C SER A 191 -26.32 -20.67 13.98
N GLU A 192 -26.58 -21.69 13.14
CA GLU A 192 -27.21 -21.53 11.83
C GLU A 192 -28.56 -20.79 11.93
N GLU A 193 -29.29 -20.98 13.03
CA GLU A 193 -30.58 -20.35 13.25
C GLU A 193 -30.45 -18.84 13.54
N VAL A 194 -29.41 -18.42 14.27
CA VAL A 194 -29.13 -17.02 14.59
C VAL A 194 -28.59 -16.29 13.38
N GLN A 195 -27.66 -16.89 12.64
CA GLN A 195 -27.14 -16.31 11.40
C GLN A 195 -28.22 -16.20 10.31
N ARG A 196 -29.16 -17.16 10.25
CA ARG A 196 -30.29 -17.09 9.32
C ARG A 196 -31.21 -15.92 9.65
N GLN A 197 -31.56 -15.74 10.92
CA GLN A 197 -32.39 -14.61 11.37
C GLN A 197 -31.70 -13.27 11.08
N LEU A 198 -30.39 -13.17 11.38
CA LEU A 198 -29.60 -11.97 11.11
C LEU A 198 -29.54 -11.63 9.61
N ARG A 199 -29.32 -12.62 8.74
CA ARG A 199 -29.32 -12.44 7.29
C ARG A 199 -30.68 -11.98 6.76
N GLU A 200 -31.77 -12.54 7.28
CA GLU A 200 -33.13 -12.15 6.90
C GLU A 200 -33.42 -10.68 7.26
N LEU A 201 -33.04 -10.25 8.48
CA LEU A 201 -33.17 -8.86 8.92
C LEU A 201 -32.33 -7.88 8.09
N VAL A 202 -31.09 -8.24 7.76
CA VAL A 202 -30.22 -7.40 6.92
C VAL A 202 -30.74 -7.31 5.49
N GLN A 203 -31.28 -8.41 4.93
CA GLN A 203 -31.86 -8.43 3.60
C GLN A 203 -33.16 -7.62 3.49
N ASP A 204 -33.95 -7.60 4.56
CA ASP A 204 -35.16 -6.77 4.67
C ASP A 204 -34.82 -5.27 4.70
N VAL A 205 -33.78 -4.85 5.43
CA VAL A 205 -33.28 -3.46 5.41
C VAL A 205 -32.81 -3.04 4.02
N VAL A 206 -32.07 -3.91 3.34
CA VAL A 206 -31.56 -3.63 1.99
C VAL A 206 -32.69 -3.59 0.96
N SER A 207 -33.75 -4.39 1.13
CA SER A 207 -34.93 -4.34 0.26
C SER A 207 -35.87 -3.18 0.58
N GLY A 208 -35.98 -2.77 1.85
CA GLY A 208 -36.84 -1.69 2.33
C GLY A 208 -36.35 -0.30 1.93
N MET A 209 -35.05 -0.11 1.71
CA MET A 209 -34.50 1.15 1.18
C MET A 209 -34.85 1.42 -0.30
N GLY A 210 -35.56 0.50 -0.96
CA GLY A 210 -35.90 0.57 -2.40
C GLY A 210 -37.36 0.85 -2.74
N GLY A 211 -38.25 1.16 -1.79
CA GLY A 211 -39.68 0.98 -2.08
C GLY A 211 -40.73 1.81 -1.36
N GLU A 212 -40.51 3.09 -1.03
CA GLU A 212 -41.63 3.98 -0.68
C GLU A 212 -41.53 5.37 -1.36
N GLN A 213 -41.94 5.42 -2.64
CA GLN A 213 -42.68 6.53 -3.25
C GLN A 213 -43.10 6.20 -4.69
N ASP A 214 -44.33 5.71 -4.89
CA ASP A 214 -45.25 6.34 -5.85
C ASP A 214 -46.69 5.89 -5.56
N GLY A 215 -47.36 6.64 -4.68
CA GLY A 215 -48.80 6.72 -4.70
C GLY A 215 -49.22 7.84 -5.66
N ARG A 216 -49.55 7.53 -6.92
CA ARG A 216 -50.30 8.47 -7.78
C ARG A 216 -51.51 7.82 -8.44
N SER A 217 -52.63 7.97 -7.75
CA SER A 217 -53.98 7.88 -8.31
C SER A 217 -54.18 8.87 -9.49
N VAL A 218 -54.44 8.40 -10.73
CA VAL A 218 -55.17 9.18 -11.76
C VAL A 218 -55.98 8.28 -12.73
N ARG A 219 -57.30 8.26 -12.52
CA ARG A 219 -58.45 8.24 -13.46
C ARG A 219 -58.66 7.11 -14.48
N ARG A 220 -59.76 6.38 -14.21
CA ARG A 220 -60.79 5.85 -15.12
C ARG A 220 -60.78 6.50 -16.52
N ARG A 221 -60.55 5.70 -17.56
CA ARG A 221 -60.88 6.05 -18.95
C ARG A 221 -62.08 5.22 -19.39
N VAL A 222 -63.12 5.95 -19.77
CA VAL A 222 -64.31 5.49 -20.47
C VAL A 222 -63.90 5.18 -21.91
N ASP A 223 -64.31 4.03 -22.42
CA ASP A 223 -64.88 3.86 -23.77
C ASP A 223 -65.78 2.61 -23.72
#